data_AF-A0A531JIP5-F1
#
_entry.id   AF-A0A531JIP5-F1
#
_cell.length_a   1.000
_cell.length_b   1.000
_cell.length_c   1.000
_cell.angle_alpha   90.00
_cell.angle_beta   90.00
_cell.angle_gamma   90.00
#
_symmetry.space_group_name_H-M   'P 1'
#
loop_
_entity.id
_entity.type
_entity.pdbx_description
1 polymer ?
#
loop_
_entity_poly.entity_id
_entity_poly.type
_entity_poly.pdbx_seq_one_letter_code
_entity_poly.pdbx_strand_id
1 'polypeptide(L)'
;GARAQAAWKKLDAKSRARHLHAVANAVEAADFTRCAELMVREMGKPYPEAIGEIANCAPIFRYYAEMARDDAGKIAGTTQAGSFQYARYDPYGTSVHIMPYNFPILLMCWT
;
A
#
# COMPACT_ATOMS: atom_id res chain seq x y z
N GLY A 1 5.26 10.89 -13.22
CA GLY A 1 3.90 10.33 -13.34
C GLY A 1 3.82 9.27 -14.41
N ALA A 2 3.61 9.66 -15.68
CA ALA A 2 3.21 8.74 -16.76
C ALA A 2 4.13 7.52 -16.99
N ARG A 3 5.46 7.71 -17.01
CA ARG A 3 6.43 6.60 -17.22
C ARG A 3 6.39 5.57 -16.08
N ALA A 4 6.35 6.02 -14.84
CA ALA A 4 6.28 5.14 -13.67
C ALA A 4 4.94 4.39 -13.62
N GLN A 5 3.83 5.07 -13.90
CA GLN A 5 2.51 4.45 -14.01
C GLN A 5 2.49 3.35 -15.10
N ALA A 6 3.05 3.63 -16.28
CA ALA A 6 3.10 2.65 -17.37
C ALA A 6 3.96 1.43 -17.02
N ALA A 7 5.07 1.62 -16.29
CA ALA A 7 5.90 0.52 -15.80
C ALA A 7 5.17 -0.31 -14.72
N TRP A 8 4.54 0.35 -13.75
CA TRP A 8 3.81 -0.30 -12.67
C TRP A 8 2.62 -1.12 -13.17
N LYS A 9 1.84 -0.57 -14.11
CA LYS A 9 0.66 -1.25 -14.70
C LYS A 9 1.03 -2.55 -15.42
N LYS A 10 2.27 -2.70 -15.91
CA LYS A 10 2.73 -3.92 -16.60
C LYS A 10 3.09 -5.06 -15.64
N LEU A 11 3.25 -4.78 -14.35
CA LEU A 11 3.55 -5.81 -13.37
C LEU A 11 2.30 -6.65 -13.09
N ASP A 12 2.47 -7.97 -13.05
CA ASP A 12 1.44 -8.88 -12.57
C ASP A 12 1.19 -8.69 -11.05
N ALA A 13 0.07 -9.21 -10.56
CA ALA A 13 -0.34 -9.12 -9.17
C ALA A 13 0.72 -9.66 -8.18
N LYS A 14 1.35 -10.80 -8.50
CA LYS A 14 2.41 -11.41 -7.66
C LYS A 14 3.66 -10.54 -7.61
N SER A 15 4.03 -9.92 -8.72
CA SER A 15 5.18 -9.01 -8.80
C SER A 15 4.94 -7.74 -8.00
N ARG A 16 3.73 -7.14 -8.07
CA ARG A 16 3.36 -5.99 -7.22
C ARG A 16 3.38 -6.36 -5.73
N ALA A 17 2.78 -7.49 -5.37
CA ALA A 17 2.78 -7.98 -3.99
C ALA A 17 4.20 -8.20 -3.45
N ARG A 18 5.11 -8.75 -4.27
CA ARG A 18 6.52 -8.90 -3.90
C ARG A 18 7.18 -7.55 -3.57
N HIS A 19 6.88 -6.48 -4.31
CA HIS A 19 7.39 -5.14 -3.99
C HIS A 19 6.84 -4.62 -2.66
N LEU A 20 5.54 -4.79 -2.40
CA LEU A 20 4.93 -4.38 -1.13
C LEU A 20 5.48 -5.18 0.06
N HIS A 21 5.71 -6.48 -0.11
CA HIS A 21 6.40 -7.30 0.88
C HIS A 21 7.85 -6.87 1.12
N ALA A 22 8.56 -6.41 0.08
CA ALA A 22 9.92 -5.90 0.24
C ALA A 22 9.93 -4.59 1.04
N VAL A 23 8.92 -3.72 0.87
CA VAL A 23 8.75 -2.52 1.70
C VAL A 23 8.48 -2.92 3.15
N ALA A 24 7.57 -3.86 3.40
CA ALA A 24 7.30 -4.36 4.75
C ALA A 24 8.57 -4.94 5.43
N ASN A 25 9.34 -5.77 4.71
CA ASN A 25 10.62 -6.30 5.20
C ASN A 25 11.60 -5.16 5.56
N ALA A 26 11.68 -4.12 4.72
CA ALA A 26 12.59 -3.00 4.95
C ALA A 26 12.19 -2.17 6.16
N VAL A 27 10.89 -1.99 6.39
CA VAL A 27 10.37 -1.35 7.62
C VAL A 27 10.70 -2.22 8.83
N GLU A 28 10.41 -3.52 8.81
CA GLU A 28 10.68 -4.43 9.94
C GLU A 28 12.18 -4.52 10.30
N ALA A 29 13.07 -4.37 9.32
CA ALA A 29 14.51 -4.41 9.51
C ALA A 29 15.14 -3.05 9.89
N ALA A 30 14.39 -1.96 9.81
CA ALA A 30 14.92 -0.62 10.04
C ALA A 30 15.06 -0.30 11.54
N ASP A 31 16.06 0.51 11.88
CA ASP A 31 16.15 1.14 13.19
C ASP A 31 15.19 2.34 13.26
N PHE A 32 14.21 2.25 14.16
CA PHE A 32 13.18 3.28 14.33
C PHE A 32 13.65 4.47 15.16
N THR A 33 14.78 4.39 15.84
CA THR A 33 15.23 5.39 16.82
C THR A 33 15.25 6.80 16.23
N ARG A 34 15.98 6.99 15.13
CA ARG A 34 16.10 8.31 14.48
C ARG A 34 14.76 8.82 13.95
N CYS A 35 13.93 7.93 13.41
CA CYS A 35 12.63 8.31 12.86
C CYS A 35 11.66 8.73 13.98
N ALA A 36 11.63 7.97 15.07
CA ALA A 36 10.85 8.29 16.25
C ALA A 36 11.31 9.60 16.92
N GLU A 37 12.62 9.82 17.05
CA GLU A 37 13.15 11.09 17.57
C GLU A 37 12.70 12.30 16.74
N LEU A 38 12.68 12.18 15.42
CA LEU A 38 12.18 13.23 14.54
C LEU A 38 10.68 13.48 14.77
N MET A 39 9.87 12.42 14.82
CA MET A 39 8.43 12.54 15.09
C MET A 39 8.12 13.19 16.44
N VAL A 40 8.88 12.85 17.48
CA VAL A 40 8.76 13.49 18.80
C VAL A 40 9.09 14.98 18.71
N ARG A 41 10.17 15.36 18.02
CA ARG A 41 10.61 16.75 17.90
C ARG A 41 9.67 17.61 17.05
N GLU A 42 9.14 17.05 15.97
CA GLU A 42 8.29 17.78 15.02
C GLU A 42 6.82 17.82 15.46
N MET A 43 6.32 16.75 16.08
CA MET A 43 4.90 16.61 16.41
C MET A 43 4.59 16.73 17.90
N GLY A 44 5.55 16.41 18.77
CA GLY A 44 5.38 16.42 20.23
C GLY A 44 4.73 15.16 20.82
N LYS A 45 4.52 14.08 20.03
CA LYS A 45 4.02 12.80 20.60
C LYS A 45 5.04 12.18 21.57
N PRO A 46 4.60 11.37 22.54
CA PRO A 46 5.50 10.55 23.34
C PRO A 46 6.32 9.58 22.47
N TYR A 47 7.60 9.39 22.80
CA TYR A 47 8.50 8.47 22.08
C TYR A 47 7.94 7.04 21.93
N PRO A 48 7.32 6.42 22.95
CA PRO A 48 6.71 5.09 22.78
C PRO A 48 5.57 5.08 21.74
N GLU A 49 4.81 6.17 21.63
CA GLU A 49 3.77 6.31 20.60
C GLU A 49 4.39 6.42 19.21
N ALA A 50 5.48 7.19 19.06
CA ALA A 50 6.20 7.29 17.79
C ALA A 50 6.75 5.94 17.31
N ILE A 51 7.35 5.16 18.21
CA ILE A 51 7.81 3.80 17.92
C ILE A 51 6.64 2.90 17.53
N GLY A 52 5.54 2.96 18.29
CA GLY A 52 4.32 2.20 18.00
C GLY A 52 3.72 2.54 16.64
N GLU A 53 3.74 3.81 16.23
CA GLU A 53 3.26 4.25 14.92
C GLU A 53 4.06 3.58 13.79
N ILE A 54 5.40 3.64 13.84
CA ILE A 54 6.26 3.06 12.82
C ILE A 54 6.12 1.53 12.77
N ALA A 55 6.03 0.89 13.94
CA ALA A 55 5.86 -0.57 14.04
C ALA A 55 4.56 -1.07 13.35
N ASN A 56 3.52 -0.24 13.28
CA ASN A 56 2.27 -0.58 12.60
C ASN A 56 2.31 -0.40 11.08
N CYS A 57 3.40 0.13 10.51
CA CYS A 57 3.48 0.40 9.07
C CYS A 57 3.67 -0.88 8.23
N ALA A 58 4.53 -1.82 8.67
CA ALA A 58 4.83 -3.02 7.90
C ALA A 58 3.61 -3.95 7.68
N PRO A 59 2.75 -4.22 8.69
CA PRO A 59 1.54 -5.01 8.50
C PRO A 59 0.59 -4.45 7.43
N ILE A 60 0.54 -3.12 7.24
CA ILE A 60 -0.33 -2.48 6.25
C ILE A 60 0.14 -2.83 4.83
N PHE A 61 1.44 -2.75 4.56
CA PHE A 61 1.98 -3.15 3.26
C PHE A 61 1.81 -4.65 3.00
N ARG A 62 1.89 -5.50 4.03
CA ARG A 62 1.55 -6.94 3.91
C ARG A 62 0.09 -7.12 3.52
N TYR A 63 -0.81 -6.41 4.19
CA TYR A 63 -2.23 -6.47 3.91
C TYR A 63 -2.54 -6.10 2.46
N TYR A 64 -2.02 -4.96 1.97
CA TYR A 64 -2.20 -4.57 0.56
C TYR A 64 -1.51 -5.51 -0.44
N ALA A 65 -0.40 -6.14 -0.05
CA ALA A 65 0.24 -7.14 -0.90
C ALA A 65 -0.68 -8.33 -1.16
N GLU A 66 -1.34 -8.85 -0.13
CA GLU A 66 -2.27 -9.97 -0.27
C GLU A 66 -3.57 -9.54 -0.97
N MET A 67 -4.11 -8.36 -0.65
CA MET A 67 -5.25 -7.81 -1.40
C MET A 67 -4.97 -7.71 -2.89
N ALA A 68 -3.77 -7.23 -3.27
CA ALA A 68 -3.38 -7.09 -4.66
C ALA A 68 -3.26 -8.43 -5.40
N ARG A 69 -3.04 -9.54 -4.67
CA ARG A 69 -2.99 -10.90 -5.22
C ARG A 69 -4.37 -11.50 -5.45
N ASP A 70 -5.31 -11.15 -4.59
CA ASP A 70 -6.65 -11.73 -4.58
C ASP A 70 -7.67 -10.95 -5.44
N ASP A 71 -7.28 -9.79 -6.00
CA ASP A 71 -8.13 -9.01 -6.90
C ASP A 71 -8.26 -9.67 -8.30
N ALA A 72 -9.16 -10.64 -8.40
CA ALA A 72 -9.40 -11.46 -9.60
C ALA A 72 -10.59 -10.99 -10.46
N GLY A 73 -11.28 -9.90 -10.08
CA GLY A 73 -12.52 -9.49 -10.74
C GLY A 73 -13.66 -10.51 -10.55
N LYS A 74 -14.59 -10.58 -11.50
CA LYS A 74 -15.76 -11.46 -11.45
C LYS A 74 -16.09 -12.03 -12.82
N ILE A 75 -16.28 -13.35 -12.91
CA ILE A 75 -16.93 -13.99 -14.06
C ILE A 75 -18.44 -14.00 -13.77
N ALA A 76 -19.22 -13.39 -14.65
CA ALA A 76 -20.68 -13.37 -14.52
C ALA A 76 -21.31 -14.50 -15.31
N GLY A 77 -22.51 -14.93 -14.90
CA GLY A 77 -23.29 -15.91 -15.65
C GLY A 77 -23.64 -15.39 -17.05
N THR A 78 -23.63 -16.28 -18.03
CA THR A 78 -24.00 -15.98 -19.41
C THR A 78 -25.46 -15.54 -19.49
N THR A 79 -25.71 -14.34 -20.03
CA THR A 79 -27.07 -13.81 -20.23
C THR A 79 -27.60 -14.03 -21.65
N GLN A 80 -26.73 -14.43 -22.59
CA GLN A 80 -27.08 -14.73 -23.98
C GLN A 80 -26.23 -15.90 -24.49
N ALA A 81 -26.83 -16.88 -25.16
CA ALA A 81 -26.10 -18.01 -25.72
C ALA A 81 -24.92 -17.54 -26.59
N GLY A 82 -23.73 -18.07 -26.32
CA GLY A 82 -22.49 -17.69 -27.01
C GLY A 82 -21.76 -16.46 -26.45
N SER A 83 -22.26 -15.80 -25.40
CA SER A 83 -21.55 -14.68 -24.76
C SER A 83 -20.72 -15.09 -23.54
N PHE A 84 -19.58 -14.41 -23.35
CA PHE A 84 -18.74 -14.50 -22.15
C PHE A 84 -18.76 -13.16 -21.43
N GLN A 85 -19.16 -13.16 -20.17
CA GLN A 85 -19.39 -11.94 -19.40
C GLN A 85 -18.49 -11.92 -18.19
N TYR A 86 -17.71 -10.85 -18.03
CA TYR A 86 -16.79 -10.69 -16.91
C TYR A 86 -16.66 -9.21 -16.54
N ALA A 87 -16.24 -8.97 -15.30
CA ALA A 87 -15.85 -7.68 -14.79
C ALA A 87 -14.42 -7.77 -14.26
N ARG A 88 -13.62 -6.74 -14.51
CA ARG A 88 -12.28 -6.60 -13.96
C ARG A 88 -12.09 -5.18 -13.43
N TYR A 89 -11.20 -5.03 -12.47
CA TYR A 89 -10.79 -3.74 -11.97
C TYR A 89 -9.45 -3.35 -12.60
N ASP A 90 -9.37 -2.14 -13.13
CA ASP A 90 -8.15 -1.55 -13.65
C ASP A 90 -7.79 -0.35 -12.77
N PRO A 91 -6.48 -0.11 -12.47
CA PRO A 91 -6.07 1.03 -11.68
C PRO A 91 -6.39 2.35 -12.41
N TYR A 92 -6.95 3.32 -11.68
CA TYR A 92 -7.30 4.65 -12.21
C TYR A 92 -6.08 5.42 -12.74
N GLY A 93 -4.89 5.19 -12.18
CA GLY A 93 -3.65 5.81 -12.62
C GLY A 93 -2.94 6.55 -11.49
N THR A 94 -2.42 7.73 -11.80
CA THR A 94 -1.71 8.56 -10.81
C THR A 94 -2.70 9.12 -9.79
N SER A 95 -2.42 8.92 -8.50
CA SER A 95 -3.15 9.50 -7.36
C SER A 95 -2.34 10.59 -6.66
N VAL A 96 -3.02 11.46 -5.91
CA VAL A 96 -2.42 12.49 -5.05
C VAL A 96 -3.01 12.35 -3.66
N HIS A 97 -2.15 12.33 -2.65
CA HIS A 97 -2.50 12.12 -1.26
C HIS A 97 -2.05 13.31 -0.43
N ILE A 98 -2.98 14.01 0.22
CA ILE A 98 -2.71 15.13 1.14
C ILE A 98 -3.06 14.67 2.56
N MET A 99 -2.06 14.61 3.44
CA MET A 99 -2.19 13.97 4.75
C MET A 99 -2.02 14.97 5.91
N PRO A 100 -2.74 14.78 7.04
CA PRO A 100 -2.55 15.57 8.25
C PRO A 100 -1.30 15.11 9.02
N TYR A 101 -0.86 15.93 9.98
CA TYR A 101 0.42 15.75 10.67
C TYR A 101 0.38 14.83 11.90
N ASN A 102 -0.80 14.39 12.36
CA ASN A 102 -0.97 13.70 13.65
C ASN A 102 -0.45 12.25 13.66
N PHE A 103 -0.42 11.59 12.51
CA PHE A 103 0.16 10.26 12.29
C PHE A 103 0.85 10.24 10.92
N PRO A 104 1.98 10.96 10.78
CA PRO A 104 2.52 11.36 9.49
C PRO A 104 2.98 10.18 8.62
N ILE A 105 3.43 9.08 9.25
CA ILE A 105 3.92 7.91 8.51
C ILE A 105 2.78 6.89 8.36
N LEU A 106 2.05 6.63 9.45
CA LEU A 106 1.02 5.60 9.44
C LEU A 106 -0.12 5.91 8.48
N LEU A 107 -0.58 7.17 8.41
CA LEU A 107 -1.64 7.54 7.47
C LEU A 107 -1.19 7.41 6.01
N MET A 108 0.08 7.70 5.73
CA MET A 108 0.65 7.51 4.39
C MET A 108 0.65 6.04 3.97
N CYS A 109 0.85 5.10 4.89
CA CYS A 109 0.83 3.67 4.57
C CYS A 109 -0.56 3.14 4.16
N TRP A 110 -1.65 3.80 4.56
CA TRP A 110 -3.04 3.40 4.24
C TRP A 110 -3.56 3.96 2.90
N THR A 111 -2.68 4.45 2.01
CA THR A 111 -3.04 5.20 0.81
C THR A 111 -2.56 4.58 -0.50
#